data_AF-A0A2G6DTF5-F1
#
_entry.id   AF-A0A2G6DTF5-F1
#
_cell.length_a   1.000
_cell.length_b   1.000
_cell.length_c   1.000
_cell.angle_alpha   90.00
_cell.angle_beta   90.00
_cell.angle_gamma   90.00
#
_symmetry.space_group_name_H-M   'P 1'
#
loop_
_entity.id
_entity.type
_entity.pdbx_description
1 polymer ?
#
loop_
_entity_poly.entity_id
_entity_poly.type
_entity_poly.pdbx_seq_one_letter_code
_entity_poly.pdbx_strand_id
1 'polypeptide(L)'
;MSRTQGDTAPGNVRTVVTGADDLSYTSLRQRPRSREERYALGTSLRQKVPRSSLADWDGGRSDRADPVALIQQSHRGRLSHLIPIRVARMVGSPYGFLRGSAVVMAHDLASLPSTGITPVICGDAHLGNFGFYASPEGELVLDLNDFDEAHPGAWEWDLRRLTAAIWVAGREIDAREEECEDAVRACVSSYRDQLRYLAEQPLLKRSYDRLDVGRLHETAGDKTLRKEIKRAADKARKRTSDRALPRFTEHSAEGRRIVADPPIITRVEEPATAAEIAHALDEYLRTIGPHWQRVLGGYTLVDIAHKVVGVGSVGLRAYVALLEGSSPDDVVFLQMKQARRSVLARHVHGDRAWHEHQGQRVVEYQQALQTVSDPLLGWASFGGR
;
A
#
# COMPACT_ATOMS: atom_id res chain seq x y z
N MET A 1 -3.79 -42.68 -40.29
CA MET A 1 -4.98 -41.80 -40.27
C MET A 1 -4.87 -40.96 -39.00
N SER A 2 -4.16 -39.84 -39.02
CA SER A 2 -4.56 -38.48 -39.46
C SER A 2 -5.36 -37.72 -38.40
N ARG A 3 -4.83 -36.52 -38.05
CA ARG A 3 -5.42 -35.35 -37.36
C ARG A 3 -5.47 -35.43 -35.81
N THR A 4 -5.07 -34.41 -35.05
CA THR A 4 -4.81 -32.98 -35.38
C THR A 4 -3.92 -32.35 -34.30
N GLN A 5 -2.83 -31.71 -34.71
CA GLN A 5 -2.15 -30.66 -33.94
C GLN A 5 -3.10 -29.47 -33.81
N GLY A 6 -3.42 -29.11 -32.56
CA GLY A 6 -4.01 -27.83 -32.22
C GLY A 6 -2.88 -26.87 -31.86
N ASP A 7 -2.63 -25.92 -32.74
CA ASP A 7 -1.68 -24.83 -32.58
C ASP A 7 -2.24 -23.85 -31.52
N THR A 8 -1.78 -23.98 -30.27
CA THR A 8 -2.08 -22.99 -29.22
C THR A 8 -1.08 -21.87 -29.33
N ALA A 9 -1.57 -20.66 -29.62
CA ALA A 9 -0.83 -19.40 -29.58
C ALA A 9 0.09 -19.30 -28.34
N PRO A 10 1.24 -18.61 -28.43
CA PRO A 10 2.18 -18.52 -27.31
C PRO A 10 1.53 -17.72 -26.18
N GLY A 11 0.93 -18.44 -25.24
CA GLY A 11 0.44 -17.87 -23.99
C GLY A 11 1.61 -17.20 -23.28
N ASN A 12 1.41 -15.95 -22.86
CA ASN A 12 2.33 -15.16 -22.05
C ASN A 12 3.09 -16.04 -21.05
N VAL A 13 4.32 -16.40 -21.39
CA VAL A 13 5.19 -17.17 -20.52
C VAL A 13 5.58 -16.24 -19.39
N ARG A 14 4.83 -16.31 -18.28
CA ARG A 14 5.28 -15.81 -16.99
C ARG A 14 6.56 -16.55 -16.67
N THR A 15 7.68 -15.93 -17.00
CA THR A 15 8.98 -16.44 -16.63
C THR A 15 9.06 -16.26 -15.12
N VAL A 16 8.66 -17.24 -14.33
CA VAL A 16 9.11 -17.28 -12.93
C VAL A 16 10.61 -17.49 -13.01
N VAL A 17 11.42 -16.62 -12.40
CA VAL A 17 12.86 -16.87 -12.31
C VAL A 17 13.03 -18.08 -11.40
N THR A 18 13.03 -19.29 -11.97
CA THR A 18 13.23 -20.60 -11.29
C THR A 18 14.63 -20.77 -10.73
N GLY A 19 15.35 -19.66 -10.54
CA GLY A 19 16.69 -19.58 -10.01
C GLY A 19 16.88 -18.34 -9.14
N ALA A 20 15.85 -17.77 -8.51
CA ALA A 20 16.11 -17.03 -7.29
C ALA A 20 16.46 -18.09 -6.23
N ASP A 21 17.71 -18.08 -5.74
CA ASP A 21 18.20 -19.06 -4.78
C ASP A 21 17.59 -18.77 -3.40
N ASP A 22 16.31 -19.09 -3.22
CA ASP A 22 15.52 -18.75 -2.03
C ASP A 22 16.15 -19.31 -0.75
N LEU A 23 16.86 -20.43 -0.85
CA LEU A 23 17.51 -21.08 0.29
C LEU A 23 18.63 -20.23 0.90
N SER A 24 19.33 -19.44 0.08
CA SER A 24 20.48 -18.65 0.54
C SER A 24 20.10 -17.53 1.52
N TYR A 25 18.84 -17.07 1.51
CA TYR A 25 18.33 -16.06 2.45
C TYR A 25 17.70 -16.68 3.71
N THR A 26 17.70 -18.01 3.83
CA THR A 26 17.20 -18.75 5.01
C THR A 26 18.32 -19.27 5.92
N SER A 27 19.59 -19.06 5.56
CA SER A 27 20.73 -19.55 6.34
C SER A 27 21.91 -18.58 6.36
N LEU A 28 22.37 -18.23 7.57
CA LEU A 28 23.62 -17.48 7.77
C LEU A 28 24.88 -18.26 7.36
N ARG A 29 24.74 -19.55 7.06
CA ARG A 29 25.85 -20.43 6.64
C ARG A 29 26.00 -20.52 5.13
N GLN A 30 25.02 -20.05 4.38
CA GLN A 30 25.03 -20.10 2.92
C GLN A 30 25.33 -18.72 2.36
N ARG A 31 26.19 -18.67 1.34
CA ARG A 31 26.48 -17.42 0.65
C ARG A 31 25.41 -17.21 -0.44
N PRO A 32 24.70 -16.08 -0.45
CA PRO A 32 23.82 -15.75 -1.56
C PRO A 32 24.62 -15.47 -2.83
N ARG A 33 23.95 -15.53 -3.98
CA ARG A 33 24.56 -15.18 -5.28
C ARG A 33 25.36 -13.89 -5.22
N SER A 34 26.48 -13.85 -5.92
CA SER A 34 27.32 -12.67 -6.01
C SER A 34 26.59 -11.54 -6.74
N ARG A 35 27.12 -10.31 -6.60
CA ARG A 35 26.59 -9.16 -7.33
C ARG A 35 26.75 -9.33 -8.84
N GLU A 36 27.88 -9.89 -9.27
CA GLU A 36 28.18 -10.18 -10.68
C GLU A 36 27.18 -11.18 -11.28
N GLU A 37 26.91 -12.28 -10.57
CA GLU A 37 25.93 -13.28 -10.99
C GLU A 37 24.51 -12.69 -11.12
N ARG A 38 24.11 -11.83 -10.18
CA ARG A 38 22.81 -11.13 -10.26
C ARG A 38 22.75 -10.16 -11.45
N TYR A 39 23.85 -9.46 -11.77
CA TYR A 39 23.91 -8.60 -12.97
C TYR A 39 23.85 -9.41 -14.27
N ALA A 40 24.55 -10.55 -14.33
CA ALA A 40 24.51 -11.46 -15.46
C ALA A 40 23.08 -12.00 -15.66
N LEU A 41 22.43 -12.42 -14.57
CA LEU A 41 21.02 -12.84 -14.59
C LEU A 41 20.12 -11.74 -15.15
N GLY A 42 20.16 -10.52 -14.59
CA GLY A 42 19.37 -9.39 -15.07
C GLY A 42 19.66 -9.01 -16.53
N THR A 43 20.88 -9.23 -17.01
CA THR A 43 21.25 -9.04 -18.42
C THR A 43 20.64 -10.12 -19.31
N SER A 44 20.68 -11.39 -18.89
CA SER A 44 20.08 -12.50 -19.62
C SER A 44 18.55 -12.37 -19.76
N LEU A 45 17.87 -11.78 -18.77
CA LEU A 45 16.42 -11.57 -18.82
C LEU A 45 15.97 -10.67 -19.98
N ARG A 46 16.86 -9.82 -20.51
CA ARG A 46 16.57 -8.96 -21.68
C ARG A 46 16.32 -9.76 -22.96
N GLN A 47 16.82 -10.99 -23.03
CA GLN A 47 16.56 -11.88 -24.17
C GLN A 47 15.15 -12.49 -24.08
N LYS A 48 14.64 -12.71 -22.87
CA LYS A 48 13.29 -13.24 -22.63
C LYS A 48 12.22 -12.17 -22.69
N VAL A 49 12.53 -11.00 -22.12
CA VAL A 49 11.65 -9.83 -22.08
C VAL A 49 12.43 -8.63 -22.60
N PRO A 50 12.38 -8.37 -23.92
CA PRO A 50 13.00 -7.19 -24.51
C PRO A 50 12.45 -5.91 -23.87
N ARG A 51 13.30 -4.91 -23.63
CA ARG A 51 12.86 -3.65 -22.99
C ARG A 51 11.75 -2.94 -23.77
N SER A 52 11.80 -2.98 -25.10
CA SER A 52 10.77 -2.41 -25.97
C SER A 52 9.41 -3.04 -25.74
N SER A 53 9.35 -4.35 -25.49
CA SER A 53 8.09 -5.07 -25.20
C SER A 53 7.41 -4.61 -23.92
N LEU A 54 8.10 -3.86 -23.05
CA LEU A 54 7.50 -3.32 -21.83
C LEU A 54 6.62 -2.09 -22.09
N ALA A 55 6.79 -1.44 -23.25
CA ALA A 55 6.06 -0.23 -23.64
C ALA A 55 4.70 -0.52 -24.29
N ASP A 56 4.52 -1.72 -24.82
CA ASP A 56 3.32 -2.08 -25.58
C ASP A 56 2.17 -2.47 -24.64
N TRP A 57 1.02 -1.83 -24.83
CA TRP A 57 -0.24 -2.21 -24.19
C TRP A 57 -1.39 -2.07 -25.19
N ASP A 58 -2.14 -3.16 -25.37
CA ASP A 58 -3.39 -3.16 -26.14
C ASP A 58 -4.59 -3.25 -25.18
N GLY A 59 -5.25 -2.10 -24.99
CA GLY A 59 -6.48 -2.00 -24.20
C GLY A 59 -7.73 -2.51 -24.90
N GLY A 60 -7.68 -2.75 -26.21
CA GLY A 60 -8.79 -3.17 -27.07
C GLY A 60 -8.87 -4.68 -27.31
N ARG A 61 -7.95 -5.46 -26.72
CA ARG A 61 -7.97 -6.93 -26.80
C ARG A 61 -9.31 -7.52 -26.36
N SER A 62 -9.79 -8.49 -27.13
CA SER A 62 -11.11 -9.10 -26.94
C SER A 62 -11.25 -9.94 -25.67
N ASP A 63 -10.13 -10.35 -25.06
CA ASP A 63 -10.07 -11.16 -23.84
C ASP A 63 -9.93 -10.33 -22.56
N ARG A 64 -9.83 -8.99 -22.67
CA ARG A 64 -9.78 -8.09 -21.51
C ARG A 64 -11.11 -8.09 -20.77
N ALA A 65 -11.08 -8.33 -19.47
CA ALA A 65 -12.28 -8.25 -18.64
C ALA A 65 -12.84 -6.82 -18.61
N ASP A 66 -14.17 -6.69 -18.61
CA ASP A 66 -14.84 -5.41 -18.46
C ASP A 66 -14.43 -4.72 -17.14
N PRO A 67 -13.85 -3.49 -17.19
CA PRO A 67 -13.49 -2.74 -16.00
C PRO A 67 -14.66 -2.54 -15.02
N VAL A 68 -15.88 -2.33 -15.53
CA VAL A 68 -17.06 -2.14 -14.67
C VAL A 68 -17.41 -3.42 -13.94
N ALA A 69 -17.40 -4.57 -14.64
CA ALA A 69 -17.57 -5.88 -14.01
C ALA A 69 -16.52 -6.16 -12.93
N LEU A 70 -15.24 -5.81 -13.14
CA LEU A 70 -14.19 -5.96 -12.12
C LEU A 70 -14.46 -5.07 -10.90
N ILE A 71 -14.91 -3.83 -11.10
CA ILE A 71 -15.29 -2.92 -10.02
C ILE A 71 -16.50 -3.48 -9.26
N GLN A 72 -17.51 -3.98 -9.95
CA GLN A 72 -18.68 -4.64 -9.35
C GLN A 72 -18.29 -5.86 -8.52
N GLN A 73 -17.39 -6.70 -9.03
CA GLN A 73 -16.87 -7.85 -8.28
C GLN A 73 -16.16 -7.39 -7.00
N SER A 74 -15.39 -6.30 -7.05
CA SER A 74 -14.69 -5.77 -5.86
C SER A 74 -15.62 -5.18 -4.80
N HIS A 75 -16.90 -4.96 -5.10
CA HIS A 75 -17.93 -4.60 -4.11
C HIS A 75 -18.39 -5.77 -3.24
N ARG A 76 -18.18 -7.03 -3.64
CA ARG A 76 -18.56 -8.18 -2.82
C ARG A 76 -17.90 -8.10 -1.44
N GLY A 77 -18.71 -8.26 -0.39
CA GLY A 77 -18.28 -8.20 1.02
C GLY A 77 -18.18 -6.80 1.62
N ARG A 78 -18.39 -5.72 0.85
CA ARG A 78 -18.46 -4.34 1.35
C ARG A 78 -19.80 -4.04 2.00
N LEU A 79 -19.82 -3.07 2.90
CA LEU A 79 -21.03 -2.48 3.47
C LEU A 79 -21.84 -1.80 2.36
N SER A 80 -23.03 -2.31 2.09
CA SER A 80 -23.86 -1.93 0.94
C SER A 80 -24.20 -0.43 0.91
N HIS A 81 -24.53 0.15 2.07
CA HIS A 81 -24.87 1.56 2.20
C HIS A 81 -23.70 2.52 1.92
N LEU A 82 -22.44 2.04 1.90
CA LEU A 82 -21.26 2.84 1.57
C LEU A 82 -20.80 2.67 0.11
N ILE A 83 -21.35 1.71 -0.63
CA ILE A 83 -21.04 1.52 -2.05
C ILE A 83 -21.30 2.78 -2.88
N PRO A 84 -22.45 3.49 -2.73
CA PRO A 84 -22.69 4.73 -3.47
C PRO A 84 -21.62 5.79 -3.24
N ILE A 85 -21.11 5.93 -2.01
CA ILE A 85 -20.02 6.87 -1.68
C ILE A 85 -18.73 6.48 -2.41
N ARG A 86 -18.41 5.18 -2.46
CA ARG A 86 -17.25 4.69 -3.22
C ARG A 86 -17.37 5.05 -4.70
N VAL A 87 -18.53 4.79 -5.30
CA VAL A 87 -18.81 5.09 -6.71
C VAL A 87 -18.72 6.59 -6.96
N ALA A 88 -19.32 7.42 -6.11
CA ALA A 88 -19.25 8.88 -6.23
C ALA A 88 -17.80 9.39 -6.18
N ARG A 89 -16.96 8.88 -5.27
CA ARG A 89 -15.53 9.23 -5.19
C ARG A 89 -14.74 8.79 -6.43
N MET A 90 -15.09 7.67 -7.06
CA MET A 90 -14.46 7.21 -8.30
C MET A 90 -14.90 8.02 -9.52
N VAL A 91 -16.18 8.37 -9.61
CA VAL A 91 -16.74 9.14 -10.74
C VAL A 91 -16.29 10.60 -10.70
N GLY A 92 -15.88 11.11 -9.53
CA GLY A 92 -15.49 12.50 -9.34
C GLY A 92 -14.33 12.98 -10.22
N SER A 93 -13.40 12.11 -10.62
CA SER A 93 -12.34 12.45 -11.58
C SER A 93 -11.63 11.21 -12.16
N PRO A 94 -10.90 11.33 -13.28
CA PRO A 94 -10.08 10.24 -13.82
C PRO A 94 -9.06 9.69 -12.81
N TYR A 95 -8.46 10.57 -12.00
CA TYR A 95 -7.53 10.16 -10.94
C TYR A 95 -8.27 9.49 -9.77
N GLY A 96 -9.45 9.99 -9.39
CA GLY A 96 -10.34 9.32 -8.44
C GLY A 96 -10.70 7.90 -8.88
N PHE A 97 -11.00 7.71 -10.17
CA PHE A 97 -11.22 6.39 -10.76
C PHE A 97 -9.97 5.52 -10.64
N LEU A 98 -8.79 6.00 -11.05
CA LEU A 98 -7.53 5.26 -10.97
C LEU A 98 -7.23 4.78 -9.53
N ARG A 99 -7.40 5.65 -8.54
CA ARG A 99 -7.21 5.34 -7.12
C ARG A 99 -8.24 4.35 -6.57
N GLY A 100 -9.48 4.41 -7.06
CA GLY A 100 -10.54 3.51 -6.60
C GLY A 100 -10.56 2.15 -7.28
N SER A 101 -9.80 1.96 -8.37
CA SER A 101 -9.91 0.82 -9.29
C SER A 101 -8.62 0.02 -9.45
N ALA A 102 -7.82 -0.12 -8.39
CA ALA A 102 -6.59 -0.93 -8.39
C ALA A 102 -6.76 -2.32 -9.05
N VAL A 103 -7.90 -2.97 -8.82
CA VAL A 103 -8.27 -4.26 -9.43
C VAL A 103 -8.26 -4.26 -10.96
N VAL A 104 -8.64 -3.15 -11.62
CA VAL A 104 -8.69 -3.04 -13.08
C VAL A 104 -7.27 -3.06 -13.64
N MET A 105 -6.41 -2.20 -13.10
CA MET A 105 -5.04 -2.12 -13.59
C MET A 105 -4.22 -3.36 -13.19
N ALA A 106 -4.46 -3.95 -12.01
CA ALA A 106 -3.86 -5.23 -11.64
C ALA A 106 -4.19 -6.33 -12.66
N HIS A 107 -5.44 -6.40 -13.13
CA HIS A 107 -5.85 -7.32 -14.19
C HIS A 107 -5.13 -7.05 -15.51
N ASP A 108 -5.07 -5.79 -15.93
CA ASP A 108 -4.38 -5.39 -17.16
C ASP A 108 -2.88 -5.68 -17.11
N LEU A 109 -2.21 -5.32 -16.03
CA LEU A 109 -0.77 -5.48 -15.83
C LEU A 109 -0.35 -6.95 -15.73
N ALA A 110 -1.20 -7.80 -15.16
CA ALA A 110 -0.93 -9.24 -15.01
C ALA A 110 -0.88 -10.00 -16.35
N SER A 111 -1.35 -9.38 -17.43
CA SER A 111 -1.31 -9.89 -18.81
C SER A 111 -0.16 -9.29 -19.64
N LEU A 112 0.64 -8.40 -19.07
CA LEU A 112 1.79 -7.82 -19.77
C LEU A 112 3.06 -8.63 -19.50
N PRO A 113 4.08 -8.52 -20.38
CA PRO A 113 5.38 -9.12 -20.12
C PRO A 113 5.94 -8.68 -18.76
N SER A 114 6.55 -9.62 -18.04
CA SER A 114 7.30 -9.40 -16.81
C SER A 114 8.57 -10.21 -16.83
N THR A 115 9.65 -9.61 -16.32
CA THR A 115 10.97 -10.23 -16.19
C THR A 115 11.01 -11.40 -15.22
N GLY A 116 9.98 -11.56 -14.38
CA GLY A 116 9.93 -12.62 -13.37
C GLY A 116 10.62 -12.29 -12.06
N ILE A 117 11.09 -11.06 -11.90
CA ILE A 117 11.64 -10.57 -10.63
C ILE A 117 10.44 -10.13 -9.78
N THR A 118 10.13 -10.90 -8.75
CA THR A 118 8.90 -10.76 -7.96
C THR A 118 9.16 -10.42 -6.49
N PRO A 119 9.68 -9.22 -6.17
CA PRO A 119 9.79 -8.78 -4.79
C PRO A 119 8.39 -8.54 -4.20
N VAL A 120 8.32 -8.22 -2.91
CA VAL A 120 7.12 -7.57 -2.37
C VAL A 120 6.99 -6.21 -3.06
N ILE A 121 5.83 -5.94 -3.63
CA ILE A 121 5.46 -4.67 -4.27
C ILE A 121 4.27 -4.06 -3.54
N CYS A 122 4.06 -2.75 -3.66
CA CYS A 122 2.94 -2.02 -3.05
C CYS A 122 1.59 -2.47 -3.63
N GLY A 123 1.53 -2.76 -4.93
CA GLY A 123 0.32 -3.18 -5.64
C GLY A 123 -0.67 -2.05 -5.94
N ASP A 124 -0.55 -0.92 -5.25
CA ASP A 124 -1.33 0.29 -5.48
C ASP A 124 -0.46 1.56 -5.61
N ALA A 125 0.70 1.47 -6.27
CA ALA A 125 1.63 2.59 -6.39
C ALA A 125 1.04 3.78 -7.18
N HIS A 126 0.75 4.90 -6.50
CA HIS A 126 0.28 6.15 -7.10
C HIS A 126 0.65 7.37 -6.22
N LEU A 127 0.60 8.59 -6.76
CA LEU A 127 1.02 9.81 -6.05
C LEU A 127 0.37 9.99 -4.67
N GLY A 128 -0.92 9.65 -4.54
CA GLY A 128 -1.66 9.74 -3.27
C GLY A 128 -1.28 8.70 -2.20
N ASN A 129 -0.42 7.73 -2.53
CA ASN A 129 0.07 6.70 -1.61
C ASN A 129 1.48 7.01 -1.13
N PHE A 130 2.07 8.15 -1.51
CA PHE A 130 3.28 8.69 -0.92
C PHE A 130 2.93 9.87 -0.02
N GLY A 131 3.66 10.02 1.08
CA GLY A 131 3.40 11.15 1.98
C GLY A 131 4.25 11.12 3.24
N PHE A 132 4.24 12.26 3.92
CA PHE A 132 5.05 12.45 5.12
C PHE A 132 4.36 11.88 6.35
N TYR A 133 5.11 11.13 7.15
CA TYR A 133 4.72 10.67 8.48
C TYR A 133 5.90 10.80 9.46
N ALA A 134 5.61 10.73 10.75
CA ALA A 134 6.62 10.75 11.79
C ALA A 134 7.15 9.33 12.02
N SER A 135 8.46 9.18 12.00
CA SER A 135 9.17 8.00 12.50
C SER A 135 8.92 7.81 14.01
N PRO A 136 9.22 6.62 14.57
CA PRO A 136 9.20 6.40 16.02
C PRO A 136 10.04 7.43 16.79
N GLU A 137 11.13 7.90 16.19
CA GLU A 137 12.04 8.91 16.76
C GLU A 137 11.51 10.36 16.60
N GLY A 138 10.34 10.55 15.98
CA GLY A 138 9.71 11.86 15.77
C GLY A 138 10.24 12.64 14.56
N GLU A 139 11.15 12.06 13.78
CA GLU A 139 11.65 12.66 12.54
C GLU A 139 10.66 12.44 11.39
N LEU A 140 10.47 13.46 10.54
CA LEU A 140 9.55 13.39 9.41
C LEU A 140 10.21 12.68 8.21
N VAL A 141 9.59 11.58 7.77
CA VAL A 141 10.06 10.75 6.64
C VAL A 141 9.00 10.76 5.53
N LEU A 142 9.42 10.72 4.28
CA LEU A 142 8.56 10.52 3.11
C LEU A 142 8.66 9.05 2.67
N ASP A 143 7.55 8.32 2.72
CA ASP A 143 7.47 6.94 2.23
C ASP A 143 6.05 6.62 1.72
N LEU A 144 5.82 5.37 1.34
CA LEU A 144 4.51 4.79 1.06
C LEU A 144 3.60 4.85 2.30
N ASN A 145 2.28 4.98 2.13
CA ASN A 145 1.30 5.10 3.23
C ASN A 145 0.13 4.10 3.15
N ASP A 146 0.04 3.29 2.10
CA ASP A 146 -1.02 2.29 1.94
C ASP A 146 -0.42 0.98 1.44
N PHE A 147 -0.76 -0.11 2.13
CA PHE A 147 -0.21 -1.45 1.94
C PHE A 147 -1.32 -2.50 1.84
N ASP A 148 -2.59 -2.07 1.71
CA ASP A 148 -3.74 -2.97 1.60
C ASP A 148 -3.53 -3.97 0.44
N GLU A 149 -2.89 -3.55 -0.66
CA GLU A 149 -2.65 -4.37 -1.84
C GLU A 149 -1.24 -5.00 -1.91
N ALA A 150 -0.38 -4.73 -0.91
CA ALA A 150 1.02 -5.15 -0.94
C ALA A 150 1.16 -6.67 -1.05
N HIS A 151 1.99 -7.15 -1.96
CA HIS A 151 2.09 -8.58 -2.25
C HIS A 151 3.36 -8.89 -3.05
N PRO A 152 3.94 -10.10 -2.97
CA PRO A 152 4.92 -10.57 -3.95
C PRO A 152 4.36 -10.45 -5.36
N GLY A 153 5.07 -9.76 -6.25
CA GLY A 153 4.58 -9.48 -7.59
C GLY A 153 5.66 -8.88 -8.47
N ALA A 154 5.42 -8.90 -9.77
CA ALA A 154 6.32 -8.33 -10.76
C ALA A 154 6.59 -6.85 -10.45
N TRP A 155 7.85 -6.45 -10.26
CA TRP A 155 8.22 -5.06 -9.96
C TRP A 155 7.72 -4.08 -11.04
N GLU A 156 7.55 -4.55 -12.28
CA GLU A 156 7.03 -3.75 -13.38
C GLU A 156 5.59 -3.26 -13.14
N TRP A 157 4.80 -3.98 -12.34
CA TRP A 157 3.41 -3.63 -12.08
C TRP A 157 3.28 -2.32 -11.31
N ASP A 158 4.06 -2.15 -10.23
CA ASP A 158 4.10 -0.92 -9.46
C ASP A 158 4.60 0.25 -10.28
N LEU A 159 5.70 0.08 -11.02
CA LEU A 159 6.25 1.18 -11.81
C LEU A 159 5.27 1.62 -12.90
N ARG A 160 4.63 0.67 -13.61
CA ARG A 160 3.60 0.99 -14.62
C ARG A 160 2.40 1.70 -14.00
N ARG A 161 1.94 1.25 -12.83
CA ARG A 161 0.85 1.90 -12.11
C ARG A 161 1.21 3.32 -11.71
N LEU A 162 2.41 3.52 -11.18
CA LEU A 162 2.90 4.84 -10.78
C LEU A 162 3.03 5.78 -11.98
N THR A 163 3.60 5.32 -13.09
CA THR A 163 3.74 6.15 -14.30
C THR A 163 2.40 6.51 -14.92
N ALA A 164 1.43 5.58 -14.93
CA ALA A 164 0.08 5.87 -15.37
C ALA A 164 -0.62 6.88 -14.43
N ALA A 165 -0.43 6.73 -13.12
CA ALA A 165 -0.97 7.65 -12.13
C ALA A 165 -0.42 9.08 -12.29
N ILE A 166 0.87 9.22 -12.57
CA ILE A 166 1.50 10.53 -12.85
C ILE A 166 0.87 11.17 -14.08
N TRP A 167 0.71 10.42 -15.17
CA TRP A 167 0.11 10.95 -16.40
C TRP A 167 -1.36 11.35 -16.21
N VAL A 168 -2.15 10.51 -15.52
CA VAL A 168 -3.56 10.80 -15.23
C VAL A 168 -3.70 12.01 -14.32
N ALA A 169 -2.85 12.15 -13.31
CA ALA A 169 -2.85 13.32 -12.43
C ALA A 169 -2.40 14.59 -13.17
N GLY A 170 -1.43 14.49 -14.08
CA GLY A 170 -1.00 15.60 -14.94
C GLY A 170 -2.14 16.14 -15.80
N ARG A 171 -2.89 15.24 -16.47
CA ARG A 171 -4.10 15.62 -17.22
C ARG A 171 -5.19 16.22 -16.34
N GLU A 172 -5.35 15.75 -15.10
CA GLU A 172 -6.34 16.29 -14.16
C GLU A 172 -6.06 17.75 -13.76
N ILE A 173 -4.79 18.18 -13.80
CA ILE A 173 -4.37 19.56 -13.55
C ILE A 173 -4.10 20.35 -14.84
N ASP A 174 -4.62 19.87 -15.97
CA ASP A 174 -4.49 20.47 -17.31
C ASP A 174 -3.03 20.65 -17.79
N ALA A 175 -2.10 19.80 -17.32
CA ALA A 175 -0.73 19.79 -17.82
C ALA A 175 -0.68 19.31 -19.28
N ARG A 176 0.29 19.81 -20.04
CA ARG A 176 0.51 19.39 -21.45
C ARG A 176 1.02 17.95 -21.49
N GLU A 177 0.76 17.25 -22.59
CA GLU A 177 1.22 15.86 -22.77
C GLU A 177 2.75 15.74 -22.65
N GLU A 178 3.50 16.72 -23.17
CA GLU A 178 4.96 16.80 -23.03
C GLU A 178 5.40 16.89 -21.56
N GLU A 179 4.67 17.66 -20.75
CA GLU A 179 4.98 17.81 -19.32
C GLU A 179 4.68 16.53 -18.54
N CYS A 180 3.62 15.81 -18.94
CA CYS A 180 3.31 14.48 -18.40
C CYS A 180 4.40 13.47 -18.78
N GLU A 181 4.88 13.51 -20.03
CA GLU A 181 5.98 12.66 -20.49
C GLU A 181 7.27 12.92 -19.72
N ASP A 182 7.66 14.18 -19.57
CA ASP A 182 8.84 14.59 -18.81
C ASP A 182 8.75 14.14 -17.35
N ALA A 183 7.58 14.28 -16.72
CA ALA A 183 7.35 13.82 -15.35
C ALA A 183 7.47 12.29 -15.20
N VAL A 184 6.92 11.52 -16.15
CA VAL A 184 7.05 10.06 -16.16
C VAL A 184 8.51 9.64 -16.42
N ARG A 185 9.19 10.29 -17.36
CA ARG A 185 10.61 10.02 -17.67
C ARG A 185 11.50 10.33 -16.47
N ALA A 186 11.24 11.42 -15.75
CA ALA A 186 11.92 11.76 -14.51
C ALA A 186 11.69 10.68 -13.43
N CYS A 187 10.43 10.27 -13.20
CA CYS A 187 10.09 9.23 -12.24
C CYS A 187 10.84 7.91 -12.51
N VAL A 188 10.79 7.40 -13.75
CA VAL A 188 11.45 6.15 -14.13
C VAL A 188 12.98 6.26 -14.03
N SER A 189 13.54 7.42 -14.39
CA SER A 189 14.98 7.67 -14.27
C SER A 189 15.43 7.68 -12.80
N SER A 190 14.71 8.37 -11.92
CA SER A 190 14.97 8.37 -10.48
C SER A 190 14.83 6.98 -9.87
N TYR A 191 13.82 6.20 -10.26
CA TYR A 191 13.66 4.81 -9.82
C TYR A 191 14.87 3.95 -10.20
N ARG A 192 15.31 4.03 -11.47
CA ARG A 192 16.50 3.32 -11.97
C ARG A 192 17.77 3.72 -11.22
N ASP A 193 17.96 5.01 -11.01
CA ASP A 193 19.19 5.56 -10.40
C ASP A 193 19.25 5.20 -8.91
N GLN A 194 18.10 5.25 -8.21
CA GLN A 194 17.99 4.79 -6.83
C GLN A 194 18.26 3.29 -6.70
N LEU A 195 17.73 2.46 -7.60
CA LEU A 195 18.06 1.02 -7.61
C LEU A 195 19.55 0.76 -7.83
N ARG A 196 20.20 1.53 -8.71
CA ARG A 196 21.65 1.42 -8.95
C ARG A 196 22.44 1.81 -7.70
N TYR A 197 22.08 2.93 -7.08
CA TYR A 197 22.69 3.39 -5.83
C TYR A 197 22.57 2.32 -4.73
N LEU A 198 21.36 1.79 -4.50
CA LEU A 198 21.10 0.78 -3.47
C LEU A 198 21.84 -0.54 -3.76
N ALA A 199 21.97 -0.93 -5.02
CA ALA A 199 22.72 -2.13 -5.41
C ALA A 199 24.21 -2.06 -5.02
N GLU A 200 24.74 -0.85 -4.82
CA GLU A 200 26.14 -0.56 -4.46
C GLU A 200 26.37 -0.40 -2.96
N GLN A 201 25.30 -0.24 -2.16
CA GLN A 201 25.44 -0.07 -0.72
C GLN A 201 25.68 -1.41 -0.01
N PRO A 202 26.37 -1.42 1.15
CA PRO A 202 26.42 -2.56 2.06
C PRO A 202 25.01 -3.03 2.44
N LEU A 203 24.79 -4.34 2.56
CA LEU A 203 23.44 -4.93 2.74
C LEU A 203 22.66 -4.31 3.88
N LEU A 204 23.26 -4.26 5.08
CA LEU A 204 22.61 -3.70 6.26
C LEU A 204 22.35 -2.19 6.14
N LYS A 205 23.23 -1.46 5.45
CA LYS A 205 23.08 -0.02 5.26
C LYS A 205 21.84 0.33 4.43
N ARG A 206 21.44 -0.55 3.51
CA ARG A 206 20.22 -0.36 2.68
C ARG A 206 18.96 -0.27 3.54
N SER A 207 18.91 -1.03 4.63
CA SER A 207 17.79 -1.04 5.59
C SER A 207 17.66 0.24 6.41
N TYR A 208 18.58 1.20 6.26
CA TYR A 208 18.51 2.51 6.88
C TYR A 208 18.39 3.64 5.85
N ASP A 209 18.28 3.31 4.55
CA ASP A 209 18.09 4.32 3.51
C ASP A 209 16.68 4.89 3.61
N ARG A 210 16.62 6.16 4.02
CA ARG A 210 15.37 6.90 4.21
C ARG A 210 15.40 8.22 3.44
N LEU A 211 14.21 8.68 3.10
CA LEU A 211 14.00 9.96 2.43
C LEU A 211 13.44 10.97 3.43
N ASP A 212 14.33 11.62 4.16
CA ASP A 212 13.97 12.70 5.08
C ASP A 212 13.83 14.05 4.36
N VAL A 213 13.25 15.03 5.07
CA VAL A 213 13.02 16.38 4.55
C VAL A 213 14.31 17.08 4.14
N GLY A 214 15.43 16.83 4.84
CA GLY A 214 16.72 17.45 4.55
C GLY A 214 17.26 16.97 3.20
N ARG A 215 17.31 15.65 3.01
CA ARG A 215 17.73 15.02 1.75
C ARG A 215 16.83 15.41 0.58
N LEU A 216 15.53 15.52 0.79
CA LEU A 216 14.59 16.04 -0.21
C LEU A 216 14.88 17.49 -0.62
N HIS A 217 15.23 18.33 0.35
CA HIS A 217 15.56 19.73 0.08
C HIS A 217 16.87 19.89 -0.69
N GLU A 218 17.88 19.07 -0.37
CA GLU A 218 19.17 19.06 -1.07
C GLU A 218 19.06 18.57 -2.52
N THR A 219 18.25 17.54 -2.74
CA THR A 219 18.06 16.92 -4.06
C THR A 219 17.11 17.69 -4.98
N ALA A 220 16.22 18.52 -4.43
CA ALA A 220 15.36 19.38 -5.23
C ALA A 220 16.16 20.47 -5.95
N GLY A 221 16.20 20.42 -7.29
CA GLY A 221 16.97 21.35 -8.13
C GLY A 221 16.39 22.76 -8.24
N ASP A 222 15.08 22.92 -8.10
CA ASP A 222 14.40 24.23 -8.18
C ASP A 222 13.88 24.72 -6.81
N LYS A 223 13.95 26.04 -6.61
CA LYS A 223 13.44 26.77 -5.45
C LYS A 223 11.93 26.54 -5.24
N THR A 224 11.16 26.40 -6.32
CA THR A 224 9.71 26.17 -6.23
C THR A 224 9.41 24.82 -5.57
N LEU A 225 10.06 23.76 -6.04
CA LEU A 225 9.92 22.41 -5.47
C LEU A 225 10.37 22.37 -4.01
N ARG A 226 11.51 23.02 -3.68
CA ARG A 226 11.99 23.15 -2.30
C ARG A 226 10.97 23.80 -1.37
N LYS A 227 10.28 24.84 -1.85
CA LYS A 227 9.23 25.55 -1.10
C LYS A 227 8.02 24.66 -0.86
N GLU A 228 7.58 23.90 -1.86
CA GLU A 228 6.46 22.96 -1.72
C GLU A 228 6.80 21.78 -0.79
N ILE A 229 8.02 21.23 -0.86
CA ILE A 229 8.50 20.22 0.10
C ILE A 229 8.44 20.76 1.53
N LYS A 230 8.96 21.98 1.75
CA LYS A 230 8.91 22.62 3.07
C LYS A 230 7.47 22.82 3.54
N ARG A 231 6.58 23.32 2.67
CA ARG A 231 5.15 23.53 2.98
C ARG A 231 4.45 22.21 3.34
N ALA A 232 4.72 21.15 2.59
CA ALA A 232 4.16 19.82 2.85
C ALA A 232 4.67 19.26 4.20
N ALA A 233 5.96 19.41 4.48
CA ALA A 233 6.56 19.01 5.75
C ALA A 233 5.99 19.80 6.95
N ASP A 234 5.85 21.12 6.83
CA ASP A 234 5.25 21.97 7.86
C ASP A 234 3.78 21.60 8.12
N LYS A 235 3.04 21.25 7.06
CA LYS A 235 1.65 20.78 7.17
C LYS A 235 1.59 19.41 7.87
N ALA A 236 2.50 18.50 7.56
CA ALA A 236 2.56 17.18 8.19
C ALA A 236 2.91 17.28 9.69
N ARG A 237 3.90 18.10 10.07
CA ARG A 237 4.26 18.38 11.47
C ARG A 237 3.10 18.93 12.30
N LYS A 238 2.18 19.67 11.68
CA LYS A 238 0.98 20.22 12.34
C LYS A 238 -0.15 19.20 12.52
N ARG A 239 -0.07 18.01 11.90
CA ARG A 239 -1.10 16.95 11.96
C ARG A 239 -0.89 15.96 13.11
N THR A 240 0.06 16.18 14.02
CA THR A 240 0.28 15.31 15.19
C THR A 240 -0.99 15.17 16.04
N SER A 241 -1.22 13.94 16.50
CA SER A 241 -2.37 13.46 17.30
C SER A 241 -2.73 14.37 18.46
N ASP A 242 -1.72 14.90 19.15
CA ASP A 242 -1.87 15.59 20.43
C ASP A 242 -2.62 16.93 20.29
N ARG A 243 -2.57 17.56 19.10
CA ARG A 243 -3.33 18.79 18.80
C ARG A 243 -4.73 18.55 18.27
N ALA A 244 -5.10 17.28 18.08
CA ALA A 244 -6.34 16.86 17.44
C ALA A 244 -7.37 16.32 18.44
N LEU A 245 -6.93 15.96 19.64
CA LEU A 245 -7.74 15.53 20.79
C LEU A 245 -9.04 16.31 21.01
N PRO A 246 -9.02 17.66 21.14
CA PRO A 246 -10.24 18.43 21.39
C PRO A 246 -11.20 18.49 20.20
N ARG A 247 -10.73 18.12 18.99
CA ARG A 247 -11.55 18.09 17.77
C ARG A 247 -12.21 16.74 17.54
N PHE A 248 -11.62 15.67 18.08
CA PHE A 248 -12.08 14.30 17.83
C PHE A 248 -12.83 13.71 19.01
N THR A 249 -12.82 14.36 20.17
CA THR A 249 -13.52 13.85 21.36
C THR A 249 -14.45 14.88 21.99
N GLU A 250 -15.54 14.40 22.57
CA GLU A 250 -16.52 15.16 23.35
C GLU A 250 -16.69 14.52 24.73
N HIS A 251 -17.02 15.33 25.74
CA HIS A 251 -17.41 14.81 27.05
C HIS A 251 -18.91 14.52 27.05
N SER A 252 -19.28 13.29 27.44
CA SER A 252 -20.66 12.84 27.62
C SER A 252 -20.93 12.45 29.07
N ALA A 253 -22.20 12.19 29.42
CA ALA A 253 -22.57 11.68 30.74
C ALA A 253 -21.91 10.32 31.07
N GLU A 254 -21.54 9.55 30.05
CA GLU A 254 -20.91 8.23 30.15
C GLU A 254 -19.38 8.29 30.02
N GLY A 255 -18.79 9.50 30.03
CA GLY A 255 -17.35 9.71 29.87
C GLY A 255 -16.97 10.33 28.52
N ARG A 256 -15.69 10.31 28.19
CA ARG A 256 -15.17 10.85 26.93
C ARG A 256 -15.57 9.95 25.76
N ARG A 257 -15.94 10.54 24.63
CA ARG A 257 -16.35 9.83 23.41
C ARG A 257 -15.75 10.44 22.18
N ILE A 258 -15.69 9.68 21.10
CA ILE A 258 -15.33 10.15 19.77
C ILE A 258 -16.51 10.94 19.18
N VAL A 259 -16.23 12.12 18.63
CA VAL A 259 -17.23 12.97 17.97
C VAL A 259 -17.77 12.26 16.73
N ALA A 260 -19.10 12.10 16.66
CA ALA A 260 -19.76 11.56 15.49
C ALA A 260 -19.88 12.61 14.38
N ASP A 261 -19.62 12.18 13.14
CA ASP A 261 -19.75 12.98 11.91
C ASP A 261 -20.31 12.09 10.79
N PRO A 262 -21.61 11.74 10.82
CA PRO A 262 -22.18 10.80 9.85
C PRO A 262 -22.16 11.37 8.42
N PRO A 263 -21.85 10.57 7.39
CA PRO A 263 -21.59 9.12 7.44
C PRO A 263 -20.10 8.77 7.63
N ILE A 264 -19.23 9.74 7.89
CA ILE A 264 -17.77 9.55 7.94
C ILE A 264 -17.33 8.92 9.25
N ILE A 265 -17.83 9.40 10.38
CA ILE A 265 -17.59 8.83 11.71
C ILE A 265 -18.95 8.54 12.34
N THR A 266 -19.23 7.27 12.61
CA THR A 266 -20.50 6.83 13.19
C THR A 266 -20.25 6.00 14.44
N ARG A 267 -21.17 6.09 15.40
CA ARG A 267 -21.08 5.29 16.62
C ARG A 267 -21.26 3.80 16.30
N VAL A 268 -20.62 2.94 17.08
CA VAL A 268 -20.92 1.51 17.06
C VAL A 268 -22.15 1.28 17.95
N GLU A 269 -23.32 1.21 17.33
CA GLU A 269 -24.60 1.16 18.07
C GLU A 269 -24.85 -0.18 18.75
N GLU A 270 -24.32 -1.27 18.19
CA GLU A 270 -24.54 -2.62 18.71
C GLU A 270 -23.50 -2.98 19.78
N PRO A 271 -23.91 -3.21 21.04
CA PRO A 271 -22.97 -3.50 22.13
C PRO A 271 -22.15 -4.78 21.92
N ALA A 272 -22.75 -5.79 21.27
CA ALA A 272 -22.06 -7.04 20.95
C ALA A 272 -20.89 -6.80 19.98
N THR A 273 -21.12 -6.00 18.93
CA THR A 273 -20.07 -5.59 17.98
C THR A 273 -18.95 -4.83 18.70
N ALA A 274 -19.27 -3.90 19.61
CA ALA A 274 -18.27 -3.17 20.37
C ALA A 274 -17.43 -4.08 21.29
N ALA A 275 -18.07 -5.04 21.96
CA ALA A 275 -17.40 -6.01 22.84
C ALA A 275 -16.46 -6.95 22.07
N GLU A 276 -16.88 -7.43 20.90
CA GLU A 276 -16.05 -8.25 20.04
C GLU A 276 -14.84 -7.47 19.47
N ILE A 277 -15.01 -6.19 19.12
CA ILE A 277 -13.88 -5.32 18.73
C ILE A 277 -12.92 -5.11 19.91
N ALA A 278 -13.43 -4.91 21.12
CA ALA A 278 -12.59 -4.78 22.31
C ALA A 278 -11.77 -6.07 22.54
N HIS A 279 -12.39 -7.24 22.38
CA HIS A 279 -11.67 -8.51 22.45
C HIS A 279 -10.59 -8.65 21.37
N ALA A 280 -10.89 -8.24 20.13
CA ALA A 280 -9.91 -8.23 19.05
C ALA A 280 -8.71 -7.30 19.35
N LEU A 281 -8.92 -6.18 20.06
CA LEU A 281 -7.82 -5.31 20.49
C LEU A 281 -6.89 -6.01 21.50
N ASP A 282 -7.42 -6.86 22.39
CA ASP A 282 -6.59 -7.70 23.28
C ASP A 282 -5.76 -8.72 22.51
N GLU A 283 -6.31 -9.32 21.44
CA GLU A 283 -5.56 -10.21 20.55
C GLU A 283 -4.48 -9.44 19.79
N TYR A 284 -4.82 -8.28 19.23
CA TYR A 284 -3.89 -7.40 18.53
C TYR A 284 -2.69 -7.02 19.41
N LEU A 285 -2.92 -6.75 20.69
CA LEU A 285 -1.85 -6.39 21.63
C LEU A 285 -0.76 -7.48 21.73
N ARG A 286 -1.10 -8.75 21.44
CA ARG A 286 -0.14 -9.87 21.42
C ARG A 286 0.65 -9.98 20.12
N THR A 287 0.31 -9.21 19.09
CA THR A 287 0.96 -9.25 17.78
C THR A 287 2.05 -8.19 17.60
N ILE A 288 2.05 -7.16 18.44
CA ILE A 288 3.06 -6.09 18.40
C ILE A 288 4.31 -6.46 19.21
N GLY A 289 5.41 -5.71 19.00
CA GLY A 289 6.69 -5.99 19.67
C GLY A 289 6.57 -5.95 21.20
N PRO A 290 7.28 -6.82 21.97
CA PRO A 290 7.09 -6.95 23.42
C PRO A 290 7.26 -5.66 24.23
N HIS A 291 8.15 -4.77 23.79
CA HIS A 291 8.32 -3.45 24.40
C HIS A 291 7.04 -2.62 24.27
N TRP A 292 6.51 -2.52 23.04
CA TRP A 292 5.31 -1.75 22.71
C TRP A 292 4.05 -2.38 23.28
N GLN A 293 4.00 -3.71 23.39
CA GLN A 293 2.95 -4.43 24.09
C GLN A 293 2.84 -3.96 25.55
N ARG A 294 3.97 -3.81 26.26
CA ARG A 294 3.98 -3.31 27.65
C ARG A 294 3.53 -1.86 27.74
N VAL A 295 3.94 -1.02 26.79
CA VAL A 295 3.56 0.40 26.74
C VAL A 295 2.05 0.52 26.49
N LEU A 296 1.56 -0.09 25.41
CA LEU A 296 0.17 0.01 24.98
C LEU A 296 -0.79 -0.69 25.94
N GLY A 297 -0.35 -1.77 26.60
CA GLY A 297 -1.13 -2.45 27.65
C GLY A 297 -1.35 -1.62 28.92
N GLY A 298 -0.68 -0.47 29.05
CA GLY A 298 -0.97 0.52 30.10
C GLY A 298 -2.15 1.46 29.77
N TYR A 299 -2.68 1.40 28.54
CA TYR A 299 -3.83 2.19 28.12
C TYR A 299 -5.13 1.39 28.24
N THR A 300 -6.22 2.07 28.55
CA THR A 300 -7.57 1.50 28.68
C THR A 300 -8.44 1.96 27.52
N LEU A 301 -9.22 1.05 26.94
CA LEU A 301 -10.21 1.36 25.91
C LEU A 301 -11.35 2.21 26.48
N VAL A 302 -11.59 3.38 25.89
CA VAL A 302 -12.63 4.34 26.31
C VAL A 302 -13.82 4.34 25.36
N ASP A 303 -13.58 4.37 24.05
CA ASP A 303 -14.65 4.46 23.05
C ASP A 303 -14.21 3.85 21.71
N ILE A 304 -15.19 3.42 20.91
CA ILE A 304 -14.99 2.89 19.55
C ILE A 304 -15.99 3.55 18.60
N ALA A 305 -15.48 4.08 17.49
CA ALA A 305 -16.29 4.60 16.40
C ALA A 305 -15.95 3.91 15.08
N HIS A 306 -16.95 3.71 14.22
CA HIS A 306 -16.73 3.33 12.83
C HIS A 306 -16.29 4.55 12.02
N LYS A 307 -15.34 4.37 11.09
CA LYS A 307 -14.76 5.45 10.28
C LYS A 307 -14.64 5.07 8.81
N VAL A 308 -15.20 5.88 7.91
CA VAL A 308 -15.04 5.73 6.46
C VAL A 308 -13.70 6.32 6.01
N VAL A 309 -12.87 5.52 5.32
CA VAL A 309 -11.52 5.91 4.88
C VAL A 309 -11.28 5.67 3.39
N GLY A 310 -10.39 6.49 2.81
CA GLY A 310 -9.82 6.28 1.46
C GLY A 310 -10.82 6.42 0.30
N VAL A 311 -10.40 6.00 -0.90
CA VAL A 311 -11.31 5.82 -2.06
C VAL A 311 -11.52 4.33 -2.31
N GLY A 312 -10.42 3.57 -2.43
CA GLY A 312 -10.44 2.12 -2.61
C GLY A 312 -11.04 1.35 -1.43
N SER A 313 -10.81 1.80 -0.19
CA SER A 313 -11.25 1.11 1.04
C SER A 313 -12.67 1.50 1.50
N VAL A 314 -13.38 2.37 0.78
CA VAL A 314 -14.76 2.76 1.15
C VAL A 314 -15.70 1.56 1.12
N GLY A 315 -16.45 1.36 2.21
CA GLY A 315 -17.31 0.19 2.39
C GLY A 315 -16.60 -1.02 2.98
N LEU A 316 -15.29 -0.95 3.24
CA LEU A 316 -14.64 -1.87 4.17
C LEU A 316 -14.90 -1.41 5.59
N ARG A 317 -14.88 -2.36 6.53
CA ARG A 317 -15.00 -2.03 7.96
C ARG A 317 -13.71 -1.36 8.41
N ALA A 318 -13.83 -0.19 8.99
CA ALA A 318 -12.73 0.46 9.67
C ALA A 318 -13.25 1.12 10.94
N TYR A 319 -12.50 0.96 12.03
CA TYR A 319 -12.83 1.44 13.35
C TYR A 319 -11.69 2.28 13.90
N VAL A 320 -12.03 3.23 14.75
CA VAL A 320 -11.08 4.00 15.55
C VAL A 320 -11.41 3.72 17.01
N ALA A 321 -10.43 3.23 17.75
CA ALA A 321 -10.49 3.03 19.19
C ALA A 321 -9.75 4.18 19.87
N LEU A 322 -10.40 4.81 20.85
CA LEU A 322 -9.80 5.78 21.75
C LEU A 322 -9.31 5.03 22.99
N LEU A 323 -8.01 5.11 23.27
CA LEU A 323 -7.40 4.58 24.47
C LEU A 323 -6.90 5.72 25.36
N GLU A 324 -7.05 5.58 26.67
CA GLU A 324 -6.60 6.55 27.68
C GLU A 324 -5.61 5.89 28.66
N GLY A 325 -4.50 6.57 28.92
CA GLY A 325 -3.39 6.07 29.71
C GLY A 325 -3.39 6.62 31.13
N SER A 326 -2.25 7.15 31.57
CA SER A 326 -2.03 7.55 32.98
C SER A 326 -2.72 8.86 33.37
N SER A 327 -3.23 9.62 32.40
CA SER A 327 -3.96 10.86 32.64
C SER A 327 -4.99 11.09 31.54
N PRO A 328 -5.99 11.97 31.76
CA PRO A 328 -6.96 12.31 30.71
C PRO A 328 -6.32 12.93 29.45
N ASP A 329 -5.11 13.46 29.48
CA ASP A 329 -4.47 14.02 28.29
C ASP A 329 -3.52 13.02 27.60
N ASP A 330 -3.27 11.87 28.23
CA ASP A 330 -2.46 10.78 27.71
C ASP A 330 -3.35 9.79 26.95
N VAL A 331 -3.43 9.94 25.63
CA VAL A 331 -4.32 9.15 24.79
C VAL A 331 -3.64 8.59 23.55
N VAL A 332 -4.16 7.48 23.07
CA VAL A 332 -3.77 6.85 21.82
C VAL A 332 -5.01 6.55 21.00
N PHE A 333 -4.98 6.88 19.71
CA PHE A 333 -5.99 6.43 18.76
C PHE A 333 -5.44 5.26 17.95
N LEU A 334 -6.08 4.10 18.06
CA LEU A 334 -5.79 2.96 17.21
C LEU A 334 -6.79 2.90 16.07
N GLN A 335 -6.30 2.75 14.84
CA GLN A 335 -7.16 2.53 13.69
C GLN A 335 -7.10 1.06 13.26
N MET A 336 -8.24 0.37 13.36
CA MET A 336 -8.39 -1.00 12.89
C MET A 336 -9.05 -0.98 11.51
N LYS A 337 -8.40 -1.55 10.49
CA LYS A 337 -8.95 -1.64 9.12
C LYS A 337 -9.11 -3.11 8.72
N GLN A 338 -10.23 -3.42 8.07
CA GLN A 338 -10.44 -4.73 7.46
C GLN A 338 -9.47 -4.92 6.29
N ALA A 339 -8.47 -5.76 6.48
CA ALA A 339 -7.61 -6.23 5.40
C ALA A 339 -8.36 -7.25 4.53
N ARG A 340 -8.22 -7.11 3.21
CA ARG A 340 -8.75 -8.09 2.24
C ARG A 340 -7.61 -8.84 1.57
N ARG A 341 -7.97 -9.88 0.82
CA ARG A 341 -7.06 -10.49 -0.13
C ARG A 341 -6.63 -9.45 -1.17
N SER A 342 -5.32 -9.28 -1.34
CA SER A 342 -4.77 -8.35 -2.34
C SER A 342 -5.32 -8.65 -3.75
N VAL A 343 -5.58 -7.61 -4.53
CA VAL A 343 -5.97 -7.68 -5.94
C VAL A 343 -4.90 -8.36 -6.78
N LEU A 344 -3.64 -8.35 -6.34
CA LEU A 344 -2.54 -9.03 -7.00
C LEU A 344 -2.55 -10.54 -6.76
N ALA A 345 -3.07 -11.00 -5.61
CA ALA A 345 -2.99 -12.39 -5.18
C ALA A 345 -3.56 -13.36 -6.23
N ARG A 346 -4.70 -13.02 -6.85
CA ARG A 346 -5.32 -13.82 -7.92
C ARG A 346 -4.41 -14.02 -9.13
N HIS A 347 -3.56 -13.03 -9.40
CA HIS A 347 -2.64 -13.03 -10.52
C HIS A 347 -1.30 -13.69 -10.17
N VAL A 348 -1.02 -13.91 -8.89
CA VAL A 348 0.23 -14.53 -8.43
C VAL A 348 0.02 -16.01 -8.14
N HIS A 349 -1.06 -16.36 -7.42
CA HIS A 349 -1.31 -17.72 -6.92
C HIS A 349 -2.76 -18.21 -7.06
N GLY A 350 -3.57 -17.55 -7.89
CA GLY A 350 -4.92 -18.02 -8.22
C GLY A 350 -5.87 -17.90 -7.04
N ASP A 351 -6.46 -18.98 -6.54
CA ASP A 351 -7.34 -18.99 -5.36
C ASP A 351 -6.72 -19.69 -4.14
N ARG A 352 -5.42 -19.97 -4.19
CA ARG A 352 -4.71 -20.61 -3.07
C ARG A 352 -4.69 -19.70 -1.85
N ALA A 353 -4.94 -20.29 -0.68
CA ALA A 353 -4.78 -19.63 0.60
C ALA A 353 -3.28 -19.61 0.97
N TRP A 354 -2.54 -18.63 0.45
CA TRP A 354 -1.12 -18.44 0.79
C TRP A 354 -0.96 -17.76 2.15
N HIS A 355 -1.85 -16.82 2.50
CA HIS A 355 -1.84 -16.15 3.80
C HIS A 355 -2.98 -16.67 4.65
N GLU A 356 -2.65 -17.14 5.85
CA GLU A 356 -3.62 -17.53 6.87
C GLU A 356 -4.43 -16.30 7.33
N HIS A 357 -3.77 -15.16 7.51
CA HIS A 357 -4.39 -13.91 7.98
C HIS A 357 -4.03 -12.72 7.08
N GLN A 358 -5.04 -11.99 6.57
CA GLN A 358 -4.80 -10.85 5.67
C GLN A 358 -4.25 -9.61 6.40
N GLY A 359 -4.62 -9.40 7.67
CA GLY A 359 -4.01 -8.36 8.51
C GLY A 359 -2.50 -8.58 8.70
N GLN A 360 -2.09 -9.79 9.09
CA GLN A 360 -0.67 -10.17 9.18
C GLN A 360 0.08 -9.93 7.85
N ARG A 361 -0.52 -10.33 6.70
CA ARG A 361 0.06 -10.04 5.37
C ARG A 361 0.37 -8.55 5.20
N VAL A 362 -0.60 -7.68 5.50
CA VAL A 362 -0.42 -6.22 5.35
C VAL A 362 0.69 -5.71 6.25
N VAL A 363 0.74 -6.16 7.52
CA VAL A 363 1.79 -5.75 8.48
C VAL A 363 3.18 -6.19 8.03
N GLU A 364 3.35 -7.47 7.69
CA GLU A 364 4.65 -8.01 7.26
C GLU A 364 5.14 -7.33 5.98
N TYR A 365 4.25 -7.04 5.04
CA TYR A 365 4.63 -6.39 3.78
C TYR A 365 4.80 -4.89 3.89
N GLN A 366 4.12 -4.24 4.82
CA GLN A 366 4.44 -2.87 5.20
C GLN A 366 5.87 -2.80 5.79
N GLN A 367 6.23 -3.70 6.69
CA GLN A 367 7.59 -3.79 7.25
C GLN A 367 8.65 -4.13 6.18
N ALA A 368 8.28 -4.87 5.14
CA ALA A 368 9.18 -5.18 4.02
C ALA A 368 9.38 -3.99 3.06
N LEU A 369 8.38 -3.11 2.93
CA LEU A 369 8.38 -2.01 1.97
C LEU A 369 8.80 -0.66 2.58
N GLN A 370 8.52 -0.44 3.86
CA GLN A 370 8.89 0.78 4.58
C GLN A 370 10.17 0.60 5.38
N THR A 371 11.12 1.52 5.20
CA THR A 371 12.35 1.55 6.01
C THR A 371 12.03 1.83 7.48
N VAL A 372 11.00 2.63 7.74
CA VAL A 372 10.57 3.01 9.08
C VAL A 372 9.07 2.77 9.20
N SER A 373 8.70 1.70 9.88
CA SER A 373 7.31 1.34 10.15
C SER A 373 6.85 1.85 11.51
N ASP A 374 5.54 2.04 11.66
CA ASP A 374 4.92 2.34 12.96
C ASP A 374 5.13 1.14 13.92
N PRO A 375 5.64 1.36 15.15
CA PRO A 375 5.91 0.29 16.10
C PRO A 375 4.65 -0.42 16.61
N LEU A 376 3.48 0.20 16.45
CA LEU A 376 2.18 -0.31 16.84
C LEU A 376 1.47 -1.03 15.67
N LEU A 377 2.19 -1.40 14.60
CA LEU A 377 1.62 -2.25 13.56
C LEU A 377 1.40 -3.67 14.07
N GLY A 378 0.14 -4.10 14.04
CA GLY A 378 -0.29 -5.44 14.43
C GLY A 378 -1.58 -5.83 13.71
N TRP A 379 -2.12 -6.99 14.05
CA TRP A 379 -3.34 -7.52 13.44
C TRP A 379 -4.20 -8.26 14.47
N ALA A 380 -5.49 -8.38 14.19
CA ALA A 380 -6.42 -9.18 14.98
C ALA A 380 -7.54 -9.70 14.08
N SER A 381 -8.31 -10.65 14.59
CA SER A 381 -9.51 -11.15 13.94
C SER A 381 -10.77 -10.66 14.65
N PHE A 382 -11.81 -10.33 13.88
CA PHE A 382 -13.11 -9.91 14.43
C PHE A 382 -14.26 -10.29 13.50
N GLY A 383 -15.32 -10.88 14.05
CA GLY A 383 -16.49 -11.28 13.27
C GLY A 383 -16.15 -12.25 12.13
N GLY A 384 -15.19 -13.15 12.37
CA GLY A 384 -14.69 -14.14 11.41
C GLY A 384 -13.87 -13.56 10.25
N ARG A 385 -13.18 -12.44 10.45
CA ARG A 385 -12.41 -11.73 9.42
C ARG A 385 -11.05 -11.31 9.91
#